data_AF-A0A1G5T2X9-F1
#
_entry.id   AF-A0A1G5T2X9-F1
#
_cell.length_a   1.000
_cell.length_b   1.000
_cell.length_c   1.000
_cell.angle_alpha   90.00
_cell.angle_beta   90.00
_cell.angle_gamma   90.00
#
_symmetry.space_group_name_H-M   'P 1'
#
loop_
_entity.id
_entity.type
_entity.pdbx_description
1 polymer ?
#
loop_
_entity_poly.entity_id
_entity_poly.type
_entity_poly.pdbx_seq_one_letter_code
_entity_poly.pdbx_strand_id
1 'polypeptide(L)'
;MEKILEVAEIELAVLESFPPKLRITASGTVPTGGWSNPKLDPYIYIQAPPNGIYDFNFVADPPEEVATQVISPIEAIFIMENLTSDVKGVRIHASQNSKTALLDDSGQPDRQPNRFTLSDCDKTTRIVFFPKALIPLGATEKPSDAQLEYHGVEGELVFRGDEISEEQTILGLLISVILRPNADAGGVDFALVLPPVNLGGEARQEFDTIGIKIRSRGRVIKPVGAELTYEVLNLKGVAEDIPIL
;
A
#
# COMPACT_ATOMS: atom_id res chain seq x y z
N MET A 1 21.23 -32.61 -4.38
CA MET A 1 20.90 -31.41 -3.60
C MET A 1 21.77 -31.27 -2.37
N GLU A 2 22.44 -30.13 -2.29
CA GLU A 2 23.26 -29.69 -1.17
C GLU A 2 22.86 -28.28 -0.75
N LYS A 3 23.18 -27.89 0.48
CA LYS A 3 22.97 -26.51 0.93
C LYS A 3 23.86 -25.57 0.13
N ILE A 4 23.34 -24.39 -0.21
CA ILE A 4 24.13 -23.33 -0.82
C ILE A 4 25.19 -22.81 0.19
N LEU A 5 26.13 -21.99 -0.29
CA LEU A 5 27.23 -21.50 0.53
C LEU A 5 26.73 -20.62 1.67
N GLU A 6 26.07 -19.53 1.32
CA GLU A 6 25.54 -18.53 2.25
C GLU A 6 24.22 -17.94 1.73
N VAL A 7 23.34 -17.57 2.65
CA VAL A 7 22.18 -16.72 2.37
C VAL A 7 22.60 -15.26 2.47
N ALA A 8 22.34 -14.49 1.42
CA ALA A 8 22.62 -13.06 1.37
C ALA A 8 21.40 -12.26 1.83
N GLU A 9 20.22 -12.52 1.26
CA GLU A 9 19.00 -11.75 1.51
C GLU A 9 17.75 -12.65 1.54
N ILE A 10 16.75 -12.20 2.28
CA ILE A 10 15.44 -12.86 2.38
C ILE A 10 14.39 -11.75 2.26
N GLU A 11 13.51 -11.88 1.27
CA GLU A 11 12.36 -11.01 1.08
C GLU A 11 11.08 -11.80 1.33
N LEU A 12 10.17 -11.20 2.09
CA LEU A 12 8.87 -11.75 2.40
C LEU A 12 7.79 -10.88 1.78
N ALA A 13 6.82 -11.50 1.11
CA ALA A 13 5.66 -10.79 0.56
C ALA A 13 4.40 -11.61 0.79
N VAL A 14 3.42 -11.03 1.48
CA VAL A 14 2.08 -11.62 1.57
C VAL A 14 1.39 -11.47 0.22
N LEU A 15 0.92 -12.57 -0.35
CA LEU A 15 0.20 -12.60 -1.60
C LEU A 15 -1.31 -12.55 -1.35
N GLU A 16 -1.96 -11.69 -2.12
CA GLU A 16 -3.40 -11.47 -2.05
C GLU A 16 -4.16 -12.65 -2.64
N SER A 17 -4.63 -13.51 -1.75
CA SER A 17 -5.35 -14.74 -2.06
C SER A 17 -6.24 -15.10 -0.86
N PHE A 18 -7.21 -15.99 -1.06
CA PHE A 18 -8.09 -16.44 0.02
C PHE A 18 -8.06 -17.98 0.11
N PRO A 19 -7.39 -18.57 1.14
CA PRO A 19 -6.64 -17.91 2.22
C PRO A 19 -5.35 -17.21 1.73
N PRO A 20 -4.81 -16.22 2.49
CA PRO A 20 -3.60 -15.51 2.10
C PRO A 20 -2.40 -16.45 2.07
N LYS A 21 -1.49 -16.20 1.13
CA LYS A 21 -0.24 -16.96 0.96
C LYS A 21 0.95 -16.09 1.29
N LEU A 22 2.08 -16.70 1.61
CA LEU A 22 3.34 -16.00 1.79
C LEU A 22 4.34 -16.42 0.72
N ARG A 23 4.83 -15.46 -0.06
CA ARG A 23 5.98 -15.63 -0.94
C ARG A 23 7.25 -15.34 -0.16
N ILE A 24 8.16 -16.31 -0.18
CA ILE A 24 9.49 -16.22 0.39
C ILE A 24 10.47 -16.24 -0.79
N THR A 25 11.19 -15.15 -0.98
CA THR A 25 12.30 -15.07 -1.95
C THR A 25 13.60 -15.05 -1.17
N ALA A 26 14.54 -15.93 -1.51
CA ALA A 26 15.84 -15.98 -0.88
C ALA A 26 16.93 -15.92 -1.94
N SER A 27 17.88 -15.01 -1.74
CA SER A 27 19.08 -14.92 -2.56
C SER A 27 20.31 -15.30 -1.73
N GLY A 28 21.30 -15.87 -2.39
CA GLY A 28 22.52 -16.32 -1.75
C GLY A 28 23.61 -16.61 -2.76
N THR A 29 24.67 -17.29 -2.31
CA THR A 29 25.78 -17.66 -3.18
C THR A 29 26.09 -19.15 -3.12
N VAL A 30 26.69 -19.67 -4.18
CA VAL A 30 27.21 -21.03 -4.32
C VAL A 30 28.71 -21.00 -4.57
N PRO A 31 29.47 -22.05 -4.19
CA PRO A 31 30.93 -22.02 -4.25
C PRO A 31 31.49 -21.98 -5.68
N THR A 32 30.71 -22.41 -6.68
CA THR A 32 31.11 -22.48 -8.10
C THR A 32 29.95 -22.10 -9.00
N GLY A 33 30.21 -21.82 -10.28
CA GLY A 33 29.15 -21.73 -11.28
C GLY A 33 28.55 -23.11 -11.64
N GLY A 34 27.40 -23.11 -12.30
CA GLY A 34 26.76 -24.34 -12.82
C GLY A 34 25.83 -25.06 -11.84
N TRP A 35 25.59 -24.51 -10.65
CA TRP A 35 24.54 -25.01 -9.75
C TRP A 35 23.15 -24.79 -10.35
N SER A 36 22.23 -25.73 -10.11
CA SER A 36 20.88 -25.70 -10.70
C SER A 36 19.80 -26.10 -9.70
N ASN A 37 18.53 -25.98 -10.09
CA ASN A 37 17.35 -26.33 -9.28
C ASN A 37 17.35 -25.75 -7.84
N PRO A 38 17.57 -24.44 -7.67
CA PRO A 38 17.49 -23.83 -6.34
C PRO A 38 16.08 -23.95 -5.76
N LYS A 39 16.00 -24.33 -4.50
CA LYS A 39 14.73 -24.42 -3.77
C LYS A 39 14.91 -24.17 -2.29
N LEU A 40 13.82 -23.75 -1.65
CA LEU A 40 13.69 -23.73 -0.20
C LEU A 40 12.96 -24.99 0.24
N ASP A 41 13.63 -25.80 1.05
CA ASP A 41 13.10 -27.04 1.60
C ASP A 41 12.62 -26.81 3.03
N PRO A 42 11.29 -26.81 3.29
CA PRO A 42 10.74 -26.50 4.60
C PRO A 42 11.03 -27.59 5.62
N TYR A 43 11.27 -27.19 6.87
CA TYR A 43 11.30 -28.13 7.99
C TYR A 43 9.88 -28.64 8.27
N ILE A 44 9.74 -29.96 8.44
CA ILE A 44 8.47 -30.58 8.80
C ILE A 44 8.34 -30.56 10.32
N TYR A 45 7.32 -29.86 10.82
CA TYR A 45 7.02 -29.80 12.24
C TYR A 45 5.76 -30.60 12.58
N ILE A 46 5.80 -31.31 13.70
CA ILE A 46 4.60 -31.97 14.27
C ILE A 46 3.69 -30.94 14.96
N GLN A 47 4.29 -29.89 15.55
CA GLN A 47 3.60 -28.76 16.17
C GLN A 47 4.23 -27.46 15.68
N ALA A 48 3.43 -26.42 15.47
CA ALA A 48 3.93 -25.12 15.03
C ALA A 48 5.07 -24.61 15.95
N PRO A 49 6.13 -23.98 15.39
CA PRO A 49 7.22 -23.44 16.18
C PRO A 49 6.70 -22.44 17.24
N PRO A 50 7.03 -22.59 18.54
CA PRO A 50 6.51 -21.71 19.59
C PRO A 50 6.89 -20.23 19.41
N ASN A 51 7.95 -19.94 18.66
CA ASN A 51 8.41 -18.60 18.33
C ASN A 51 7.78 -18.04 17.04
N GLY A 52 6.96 -18.82 16.33
CA GLY A 52 6.35 -18.45 15.05
C GLY A 52 7.33 -18.36 13.87
N ILE A 53 8.59 -18.78 14.03
CA ILE A 53 9.60 -18.69 12.97
C ILE A 53 9.78 -20.07 12.34
N TYR A 54 9.47 -20.18 11.05
CA TYR A 54 9.56 -21.44 10.30
C TYR A 54 10.92 -21.58 9.62
N ASP A 55 11.59 -22.72 9.80
CA ASP A 55 12.91 -22.98 9.24
C ASP A 55 12.83 -23.61 7.83
N PHE A 56 13.77 -23.20 6.96
CA PHE A 56 13.96 -23.74 5.61
C PHE A 56 15.44 -24.02 5.35
N ASN A 57 15.76 -25.07 4.61
CA ASN A 57 17.08 -25.25 4.02
C ASN A 57 17.10 -24.65 2.61
N PHE A 58 18.06 -23.78 2.30
CA PHE A 58 18.29 -23.33 0.93
C PHE A 58 19.25 -24.29 0.25
N VAL A 59 18.72 -25.09 -0.67
CA VAL A 59 19.44 -26.15 -1.36
C VAL A 59 19.39 -25.99 -2.87
N ALA A 60 20.40 -26.51 -3.55
CA ALA A 60 20.49 -26.57 -4.99
C ALA A 60 21.27 -27.83 -5.41
N ASP A 61 21.23 -28.19 -6.68
CA ASP A 61 22.01 -29.29 -7.24
C ASP A 61 23.39 -28.80 -7.67
N PRO A 62 24.48 -29.41 -7.15
CA PRO A 62 25.83 -29.06 -7.58
C PRO A 62 26.06 -29.48 -9.04
N PRO A 63 26.96 -28.81 -9.77
CA PRO A 63 27.29 -29.17 -11.14
C PRO A 63 27.88 -30.59 -11.21
N GLU A 64 27.40 -31.40 -12.15
CA GLU A 64 27.92 -32.76 -12.39
C GLU A 64 29.23 -32.76 -13.20
N GLU A 65 29.47 -31.70 -13.97
CA GLU A 65 30.65 -31.51 -14.80
C GLU A 65 31.65 -30.52 -14.16
N VAL A 66 32.78 -30.29 -14.84
CA VAL A 66 33.78 -29.32 -14.40
C VAL A 66 33.15 -27.92 -14.28
N ALA A 67 33.08 -27.44 -13.04
CA ALA A 67 32.49 -26.16 -12.70
C ALA A 67 33.48 -25.00 -12.83
N THR A 68 32.97 -23.81 -13.18
CA THR A 68 33.75 -22.58 -13.07
C THR A 68 34.02 -22.26 -11.60
N GLN A 69 35.28 -22.05 -11.25
CA GLN A 69 35.74 -21.76 -9.89
C GLN A 69 35.48 -20.30 -9.50
N VAL A 70 34.21 -19.88 -9.59
CA VAL A 70 33.76 -18.52 -9.31
C VAL A 70 32.50 -18.59 -8.44
N ILE A 71 32.52 -17.91 -7.30
CA ILE A 71 31.35 -17.77 -6.43
C ILE A 71 30.24 -17.10 -7.23
N SER A 72 29.10 -17.76 -7.32
CA SER A 72 27.98 -17.34 -8.19
C SER A 72 26.72 -17.09 -7.38
N PRO A 73 25.91 -16.09 -7.73
CA PRO A 73 24.62 -15.83 -7.07
C PRO A 73 23.60 -16.91 -7.44
N ILE A 74 22.65 -17.16 -6.54
CA ILE A 74 21.54 -18.07 -6.75
C ILE A 74 20.29 -17.58 -6.00
N GLU A 75 19.11 -17.85 -6.55
CA GLU A 75 17.83 -17.42 -5.99
C GLU A 75 16.82 -18.57 -5.97
N ALA A 76 16.04 -18.66 -4.90
CA ALA A 76 14.91 -19.57 -4.79
C ALA A 76 13.65 -18.85 -4.31
N ILE A 77 12.50 -19.31 -4.78
CA ILE A 77 11.19 -18.83 -4.36
C ILE A 77 10.39 -19.99 -3.77
N PHE A 78 9.69 -19.74 -2.66
CA PHE A 78 8.74 -20.66 -2.06
C PHE A 78 7.43 -19.96 -1.74
N ILE A 79 6.31 -20.64 -2.02
CA ILE A 79 4.97 -20.16 -1.67
C ILE A 79 4.41 -21.01 -0.54
N MET A 80 4.20 -20.39 0.61
CA MET A 80 3.47 -20.99 1.72
C MET A 80 1.98 -20.74 1.51
N GLU A 81 1.24 -21.83 1.27
CA GLU A 81 -0.16 -21.81 0.81
C GLU A 81 -1.17 -21.38 1.89
N ASN A 82 -0.87 -21.58 3.18
CA ASN A 82 -1.75 -21.25 4.29
C ASN A 82 -1.01 -20.37 5.29
N LEU A 83 -1.05 -19.05 5.09
CA LEU A 83 -0.50 -18.12 6.07
C LEU A 83 -1.48 -17.96 7.23
N THR A 84 -1.08 -18.44 8.41
CA THR A 84 -1.82 -18.32 9.67
C THR A 84 -1.22 -17.22 10.55
N SER A 85 -2.01 -16.68 11.48
CA SER A 85 -1.61 -15.53 12.32
C SER A 85 -0.50 -15.84 13.34
N ASP A 86 -0.13 -17.11 13.51
CA ASP A 86 0.99 -17.57 14.33
C ASP A 86 2.34 -17.54 13.60
N VAL A 87 2.35 -17.33 12.28
CA VAL A 87 3.58 -17.18 11.50
C VAL A 87 4.14 -15.77 11.69
N LYS A 88 5.29 -15.68 12.35
CA LYS A 88 6.03 -14.43 12.65
C LYS A 88 7.25 -14.20 11.77
N GLY A 89 7.63 -15.19 10.96
CA GLY A 89 8.78 -15.05 10.07
C GLY A 89 9.33 -16.39 9.60
N VAL A 90 10.45 -16.32 8.90
CA VAL A 90 11.16 -17.49 8.40
C VAL A 90 12.66 -17.39 8.70
N ARG A 91 13.30 -18.55 8.85
CA ARG A 91 14.74 -18.66 8.99
C ARG A 91 15.28 -19.59 7.92
N ILE A 92 16.22 -19.08 7.13
CA ILE A 92 16.80 -19.84 6.03
C ILE A 92 18.22 -20.24 6.41
N HIS A 93 18.50 -21.54 6.30
CA HIS A 93 19.77 -22.16 6.63
C HIS A 93 20.55 -22.50 5.36
N ALA A 94 21.77 -21.97 5.26
CA ALA A 94 22.79 -22.37 4.30
C ALA A 94 23.89 -23.18 5.00
N SER A 95 24.97 -23.49 4.30
CA SER A 95 26.09 -24.26 4.86
C SER A 95 26.95 -23.43 5.82
N GLN A 96 27.15 -22.14 5.55
CA GLN A 96 28.00 -21.26 6.37
C GLN A 96 27.25 -20.31 7.30
N ASN A 97 25.98 -20.02 7.02
CA ASN A 97 25.18 -19.12 7.84
C ASN A 97 23.70 -19.53 7.90
N SER A 98 22.97 -18.80 8.73
CA SER A 98 21.51 -18.74 8.65
C SER A 98 21.07 -17.28 8.79
N LYS A 99 20.01 -16.90 8.10
CA LYS A 99 19.42 -15.56 8.18
C LYS A 99 17.94 -15.68 8.54
N THR A 100 17.46 -14.80 9.41
CA THR A 100 16.04 -14.73 9.79
C THR A 100 15.44 -13.49 9.18
N ALA A 101 14.31 -13.63 8.51
CA ALA A 101 13.44 -12.52 8.16
C ALA A 101 12.16 -12.64 8.99
N LEU A 102 11.83 -11.58 9.71
CA LEU A 102 10.55 -11.51 10.40
C LEU A 102 9.49 -11.07 9.40
N LEU A 103 8.31 -11.68 9.50
CA LEU A 103 7.09 -11.00 9.14
C LEU A 103 6.93 -9.94 10.21
N ASP A 104 7.58 -8.82 9.96
CA ASP A 104 7.28 -7.61 10.68
C ASP A 104 5.75 -7.45 10.68
N ASP A 105 5.14 -7.07 11.80
CA ASP A 105 3.80 -6.44 11.74
C ASP A 105 3.83 -5.19 10.81
N SER A 106 5.04 -4.74 10.42
CA SER A 106 5.39 -3.74 9.41
C SER A 106 5.94 -4.30 8.08
N GLY A 107 5.70 -5.59 7.76
CA GLY A 107 6.25 -6.31 6.60
C GLY A 107 5.27 -6.57 5.45
N GLN A 108 4.02 -6.07 5.56
CA GLN A 108 3.41 -5.54 4.35
C GLN A 108 4.26 -4.34 3.93
N PRO A 109 4.58 -4.13 2.64
CA PRO A 109 4.97 -2.77 2.25
C PRO A 109 3.90 -1.88 2.84
N ASP A 110 4.25 -0.93 3.74
CA ASP A 110 3.30 -0.10 4.50
C ASP A 110 2.05 0.05 3.63
N ARG A 111 0.98 -0.70 3.92
CA ARG A 111 -0.20 -0.67 3.04
C ARG A 111 -0.76 0.71 3.21
N GLN A 112 -0.29 1.61 2.36
CA GLN A 112 -0.67 2.99 2.36
C GLN A 112 -1.95 3.03 1.57
N PRO A 113 -3.03 3.54 2.16
CA PRO A 113 -4.28 3.63 1.44
C PRO A 113 -4.08 4.45 0.17
N ASN A 114 -4.41 3.84 -0.96
CA ASN A 114 -4.33 4.46 -2.27
C ASN A 114 -5.71 4.89 -2.78
N ARG A 115 -6.78 4.56 -2.04
CA ARG A 115 -8.12 5.06 -2.26
C ARG A 115 -8.82 5.38 -0.95
N PHE A 116 -9.54 6.48 -0.93
CA PHE A 116 -10.39 6.89 0.18
C PHE A 116 -11.81 7.10 -0.33
N THR A 117 -12.78 6.38 0.24
CA THR A 117 -14.20 6.62 0.00
C THR A 117 -14.81 7.26 1.22
N LEU A 118 -15.44 8.41 1.05
CA LEU A 118 -16.10 9.12 2.15
C LEU A 118 -17.56 9.41 1.80
N SER A 119 -18.42 9.34 2.80
CA SER A 119 -19.81 9.75 2.67
C SER A 119 -20.34 10.37 3.96
N ASP A 120 -21.27 11.30 3.82
CA ASP A 120 -22.08 11.78 4.94
C ASP A 120 -23.08 10.71 5.39
N CYS A 121 -23.65 10.88 6.59
CA CYS A 121 -24.62 9.94 7.15
C CYS A 121 -25.88 9.80 6.27
N ASP A 122 -26.30 10.88 5.61
CA ASP A 122 -27.48 10.92 4.76
C ASP A 122 -27.21 10.43 3.34
N LYS A 123 -25.95 10.11 3.00
CA LYS A 123 -25.48 9.66 1.68
C LYS A 123 -25.81 10.64 0.56
N THR A 124 -25.95 11.92 0.88
CA THR A 124 -26.16 13.00 -0.08
C THR A 124 -24.85 13.49 -0.69
N THR A 125 -23.74 13.28 0.03
CA THR A 125 -22.39 13.64 -0.39
C THR A 125 -21.52 12.39 -0.41
N ARG A 126 -20.90 12.09 -1.55
CA ARG A 126 -19.92 11.01 -1.69
C ARG A 126 -18.65 11.56 -2.32
N ILE A 127 -17.52 11.22 -1.72
CA ILE A 127 -16.19 11.61 -2.20
C ILE A 127 -15.36 10.35 -2.42
N VAL A 128 -14.65 10.29 -3.53
CA VAL A 128 -13.63 9.27 -3.78
C VAL A 128 -12.32 9.98 -4.10
N PHE A 129 -11.30 9.75 -3.30
CA PHE A 129 -9.99 10.38 -3.47
C PHE A 129 -8.90 9.33 -3.71
N PHE A 130 -8.06 9.60 -4.71
CA PHE A 130 -6.85 8.85 -5.04
C PHE A 130 -5.66 9.81 -4.94
N PRO A 131 -4.75 9.66 -3.96
CA PRO A 131 -3.55 10.51 -3.84
C PRO A 131 -2.63 10.44 -5.05
N LYS A 132 -2.68 9.32 -5.78
CA LYS A 132 -2.04 9.11 -7.08
C LYS A 132 -3.05 8.41 -7.97
N ALA A 133 -3.35 8.96 -9.14
CA ALA A 133 -4.26 8.30 -10.05
C ALA A 133 -3.66 6.98 -10.57
N LEU A 134 -4.51 5.97 -10.66
CA LEU A 134 -4.13 4.62 -11.07
C LEU A 134 -3.90 4.58 -12.58
N ILE A 135 -2.72 4.14 -13.00
CA ILE A 135 -2.35 4.02 -14.42
C ILE A 135 -2.83 2.66 -14.94
N PRO A 136 -3.56 2.59 -16.07
CA PRO A 136 -3.89 1.32 -16.72
C PRO A 136 -2.63 0.58 -17.20
N LEU A 137 -2.62 -0.75 -17.06
CA LEU A 137 -1.59 -1.65 -17.61
C LEU A 137 -1.18 -1.28 -19.04
N GLY A 138 0.10 -0.95 -19.23
CA GLY A 138 0.73 -0.73 -20.53
C GLY A 138 0.97 0.74 -20.93
N ALA A 139 0.55 1.70 -20.11
CA ALA A 139 0.86 3.12 -20.36
C ALA A 139 2.24 3.49 -19.81
N THR A 140 3.11 4.02 -20.68
CA THR A 140 4.45 4.54 -20.33
C THR A 140 4.38 6.00 -19.86
N GLU A 141 3.46 6.31 -18.96
CA GLU A 141 3.28 7.68 -18.44
C GLU A 141 3.81 7.79 -17.01
N LYS A 142 4.28 9.01 -16.67
CA LYS A 142 4.72 9.36 -15.31
C LYS A 142 3.62 9.03 -14.29
N PRO A 143 3.95 8.77 -13.01
CA PRO A 143 2.94 8.59 -11.96
C PRO A 143 1.91 9.72 -12.06
N SER A 144 0.66 9.33 -12.29
CA SER A 144 -0.43 10.25 -12.60
C SER A 144 -0.80 11.04 -11.36
N ASP A 145 -1.09 12.33 -11.55
CA ASP A 145 -1.45 13.25 -10.47
C ASP A 145 -2.72 12.81 -9.71
N ALA A 146 -2.96 13.38 -8.53
CA ALA A 146 -4.10 13.04 -7.69
C ALA A 146 -5.45 13.17 -8.43
N GLN A 147 -6.45 12.39 -8.02
CA GLN A 147 -7.82 12.45 -8.53
C GLN A 147 -8.82 12.51 -7.39
N LEU A 148 -9.81 13.38 -7.53
CA LEU A 148 -10.95 13.48 -6.60
C LEU A 148 -12.26 13.45 -7.38
N GLU A 149 -13.14 12.53 -7.01
CA GLU A 149 -14.52 12.48 -7.48
C GLU A 149 -15.43 12.98 -6.36
N TYR A 150 -16.33 13.90 -6.69
CA TYR A 150 -17.32 14.47 -5.78
C TYR A 150 -18.71 14.27 -6.37
N HIS A 151 -19.62 13.73 -5.56
CA HIS A 151 -21.04 13.69 -5.82
C HIS A 151 -21.74 14.42 -4.67
N GLY A 152 -22.51 15.46 -4.98
CA GLY A 152 -23.28 16.20 -3.98
C GLY A 152 -24.33 17.10 -4.62
N VAL A 153 -24.92 18.00 -3.83
CA VAL A 153 -25.94 18.95 -4.31
C VAL A 153 -25.42 19.92 -5.38
N GLU A 154 -24.10 20.09 -5.47
CA GLU A 154 -23.42 20.87 -6.50
C GLU A 154 -23.28 20.11 -7.83
N GLY A 155 -23.53 18.80 -7.85
CA GLY A 155 -23.44 17.92 -9.01
C GLY A 155 -22.40 16.80 -8.84
N GLU A 156 -22.11 16.14 -9.96
CA GLU A 156 -21.03 15.17 -10.10
C GLU A 156 -19.83 15.84 -10.77
N LEU A 157 -18.70 15.87 -10.06
CA LEU A 157 -17.48 16.57 -10.48
C LEU A 157 -16.28 15.64 -10.31
N VAL A 158 -15.33 15.74 -11.24
CA VAL A 158 -14.07 14.99 -11.20
C VAL A 158 -12.94 16.00 -11.38
N PHE A 159 -12.01 16.00 -10.44
CA PHE A 159 -10.85 16.89 -10.39
C PHE A 159 -9.58 16.06 -10.57
N ARG A 160 -8.57 16.64 -11.24
CA ARG A 160 -7.28 15.99 -11.47
C ARG A 160 -6.12 16.98 -11.34
N GLY A 161 -5.01 16.51 -10.78
CA GLY A 161 -3.75 17.24 -10.70
C GLY A 161 -3.93 18.67 -10.20
N ASP A 162 -3.59 19.66 -11.03
CA ASP A 162 -3.60 21.09 -10.67
C ASP A 162 -4.99 21.64 -10.26
N GLU A 163 -6.08 20.91 -10.52
CA GLU A 163 -7.42 21.25 -10.01
C GLU A 163 -7.61 20.91 -8.52
N ILE A 164 -6.65 20.18 -7.93
CA ILE A 164 -6.63 19.74 -6.54
C ILE A 164 -5.48 20.45 -5.82
N SER A 165 -5.80 21.13 -4.72
CA SER A 165 -4.79 21.68 -3.83
C SER A 165 -4.60 20.75 -2.64
N GLU A 166 -3.35 20.35 -2.38
CA GLU A 166 -2.97 19.48 -1.28
C GLU A 166 -2.01 20.21 -0.33
N GLU A 167 -2.35 20.28 0.95
CA GLU A 167 -1.52 20.92 1.97
C GLU A 167 -1.37 20.01 3.19
N GLN A 168 -0.12 19.73 3.60
CA GLN A 168 0.14 18.97 4.81
C GLN A 168 -0.04 19.85 6.06
N THR A 169 -0.90 19.41 6.98
CA THR A 169 -1.19 20.12 8.24
C THR A 169 -1.00 19.21 9.46
N ILE A 170 -1.16 19.76 10.66
CA ILE A 170 -1.20 18.97 11.91
C ILE A 170 -2.43 18.06 12.02
N LEU A 171 -3.48 18.32 11.24
CA LEU A 171 -4.71 17.52 11.21
C LEU A 171 -4.63 16.38 10.18
N GLY A 172 -3.54 16.31 9.42
CA GLY A 172 -3.41 15.47 8.24
C GLY A 172 -3.34 16.29 6.95
N LEU A 173 -3.70 15.67 5.83
CA LEU A 173 -3.68 16.29 4.51
C LEU A 173 -4.97 17.08 4.29
N LEU A 174 -4.86 18.37 3.98
CA LEU A 174 -5.98 19.20 3.58
C LEU A 174 -6.08 19.19 2.05
N ILE A 175 -7.19 18.67 1.52
CA ILE A 175 -7.43 18.53 0.09
C ILE A 175 -8.53 19.49 -0.32
N SER A 176 -8.27 20.39 -1.26
CA SER A 176 -9.24 21.43 -1.66
C SER A 176 -9.52 21.45 -3.17
N VAL A 177 -10.78 21.67 -3.54
CA VAL A 177 -11.26 21.76 -4.93
C VAL A 177 -12.34 22.83 -5.07
N ILE A 178 -12.52 23.37 -6.29
CA ILE A 178 -13.56 24.36 -6.60
C ILE A 178 -14.80 23.63 -7.13
N LEU A 179 -15.85 23.50 -6.32
CA LEU A 179 -17.11 22.87 -6.75
C LEU A 179 -17.91 23.77 -7.70
N ARG A 180 -17.86 25.08 -7.46
CA ARG A 180 -18.51 26.10 -8.30
C ARG A 180 -17.62 27.34 -8.36
N PRO A 181 -17.14 27.73 -9.54
CA PRO A 181 -16.34 28.94 -9.70
C PRO A 181 -17.03 30.18 -9.13
N ASN A 182 -16.25 31.06 -8.53
CA ASN A 182 -16.77 32.33 -8.04
C ASN A 182 -17.11 33.27 -9.21
N ALA A 183 -18.37 33.66 -9.29
CA ALA A 183 -18.91 34.58 -10.29
C ALA A 183 -19.86 35.59 -9.63
N ASP A 184 -20.77 36.22 -10.38
CA ASP A 184 -21.68 37.24 -9.85
C ASP A 184 -22.52 36.74 -8.65
N ALA A 185 -22.83 35.43 -8.60
CA ALA A 185 -23.60 34.79 -7.54
C ALA A 185 -22.76 34.25 -6.35
N GLY A 186 -21.43 34.36 -6.39
CA GLY A 186 -20.53 33.73 -5.42
C GLY A 186 -20.07 32.33 -5.85
N GLY A 187 -19.02 31.82 -5.19
CA GLY A 187 -18.41 30.51 -5.45
C GLY A 187 -18.66 29.52 -4.32
N VAL A 188 -18.39 28.25 -4.61
CA VAL A 188 -18.39 27.16 -3.63
C VAL A 188 -17.12 26.35 -3.80
N ASP A 189 -16.30 26.36 -2.77
CA ASP A 189 -15.12 25.49 -2.67
C ASP A 189 -15.40 24.38 -1.66
N PHE A 190 -14.64 23.31 -1.74
CA PHE A 190 -14.69 22.20 -0.82
C PHE A 190 -13.30 21.87 -0.32
N ALA A 191 -13.18 21.68 0.99
CA ALA A 191 -11.95 21.24 1.65
C ALA A 191 -12.23 19.97 2.47
N LEU A 192 -11.45 18.92 2.24
CA LEU A 192 -11.47 17.68 3.00
C LEU A 192 -10.26 17.64 3.93
N VAL A 193 -10.50 17.39 5.21
CA VAL A 193 -9.43 17.01 6.14
C VAL A 193 -9.25 15.50 6.04
N LEU A 194 -8.09 15.05 5.61
CA LEU A 194 -7.76 13.62 5.52
C LEU A 194 -6.74 13.26 6.60
N PRO A 195 -7.16 12.63 7.71
CA PRO A 195 -6.22 12.23 8.75
C PRO A 195 -5.26 11.14 8.23
N PRO A 196 -4.08 10.99 8.84
CA PRO A 196 -3.25 9.82 8.59
C PRO A 196 -4.02 8.57 9.01
N VAL A 197 -4.24 7.65 8.08
CA VAL A 197 -4.89 6.36 8.34
C VAL A 197 -3.87 5.25 8.19
N ASN A 198 -3.67 4.49 9.26
CA ASN A 198 -2.87 3.27 9.24
C ASN A 198 -3.82 2.08 9.01
N LEU A 199 -3.52 1.26 8.01
CA LEU A 199 -4.34 0.08 7.70
C LEU A 199 -4.05 -1.12 8.63
N GLY A 200 -2.97 -1.08 9.41
CA GLY A 200 -2.73 -2.05 10.49
C GLY A 200 -2.66 -3.51 10.04
N GLY A 201 -2.19 -3.79 8.83
CA GLY A 201 -2.17 -5.15 8.27
C GLY A 201 -3.38 -5.51 7.40
N GLU A 202 -4.45 -4.72 7.46
CA GLU A 202 -5.69 -4.97 6.71
C GLU A 202 -5.67 -4.32 5.33
N ALA A 203 -6.56 -4.77 4.44
CA ALA A 203 -6.73 -4.14 3.12
C ALA A 203 -7.56 -2.83 3.20
N ARG A 204 -8.27 -2.62 4.31
CA ARG A 204 -9.14 -1.46 4.52
C ARG A 204 -9.29 -1.09 5.99
N GLN A 205 -9.47 0.20 6.26
CA GLN A 205 -9.74 0.71 7.60
C GLN A 205 -10.79 1.82 7.55
N GLU A 206 -11.78 1.74 8.44
CA GLU A 206 -12.78 2.80 8.64
C GLU A 206 -12.20 3.91 9.51
N PHE A 207 -12.60 5.15 9.23
CA PHE A 207 -12.25 6.34 9.99
C PHE A 207 -13.35 7.41 9.92
N ASP A 208 -13.35 8.34 10.85
CA ASP A 208 -14.22 9.52 10.82
C ASP A 208 -13.40 10.76 10.47
N THR A 209 -13.98 11.67 9.71
CA THR A 209 -13.36 12.97 9.41
C THR A 209 -14.42 14.03 9.07
N ILE A 210 -13.96 15.22 8.65
CA ILE A 210 -14.82 16.31 8.22
C ILE A 210 -14.48 16.80 6.82
N GLY A 211 -15.52 17.22 6.10
CA GLY A 211 -15.43 18.07 4.94
C GLY A 211 -15.98 19.47 5.25
N ILE A 212 -15.51 20.48 4.55
CA ILE A 212 -15.93 21.87 4.74
C ILE A 212 -16.33 22.43 3.39
N LYS A 213 -17.59 22.80 3.23
CA LYS A 213 -18.03 23.64 2.10
C LYS A 213 -17.79 25.09 2.45
N ILE A 214 -17.09 25.78 1.57
CA ILE A 214 -16.68 27.17 1.73
C ILE A 214 -17.44 27.98 0.69
N ARG A 215 -18.33 28.87 1.13
CA ARG A 215 -19.12 29.72 0.24
C ARG A 215 -18.58 31.13 0.27
N SER A 216 -18.18 31.64 -0.89
CA SER A 216 -17.80 33.03 -1.08
C SER A 216 -19.00 33.86 -1.53
N ARG A 217 -19.04 35.12 -1.13
CA ARG A 217 -20.10 36.04 -1.55
C ARG A 217 -19.86 36.51 -2.99
N GLY A 218 -20.96 36.64 -3.73
CA GLY A 218 -20.97 37.32 -5.03
C GLY A 218 -20.73 38.83 -4.90
N ARG A 219 -20.90 39.57 -5.99
CA ARG A 219 -20.56 41.01 -6.04
C ARG A 219 -21.52 41.84 -5.19
N VAL A 220 -21.05 42.33 -4.04
CA VAL A 220 -21.83 43.18 -3.10
C VAL A 220 -21.14 44.54 -2.92
N ILE A 221 -21.91 45.64 -3.00
CA ILE A 221 -21.41 47.00 -2.71
C ILE A 221 -21.45 47.23 -1.20
N LYS A 222 -20.27 47.47 -0.58
CA LYS A 222 -20.06 47.65 0.87
C LYS A 222 -20.49 46.44 1.72
N PRO A 223 -19.83 45.27 1.57
CA PRO A 223 -20.14 44.11 2.37
C PRO A 223 -19.79 44.34 3.86
N VAL A 224 -20.62 43.80 4.76
CA VAL A 224 -20.39 43.80 6.22
C VAL A 224 -20.30 42.35 6.70
N GLY A 225 -19.41 42.06 7.65
CA GLY A 225 -19.21 40.72 8.23
C GLY A 225 -18.22 39.85 7.44
N ALA A 226 -18.18 38.55 7.76
CA ALA A 226 -17.25 37.60 7.15
C ALA A 226 -17.49 37.43 5.64
N GLU A 227 -16.39 37.40 4.87
CA GLU A 227 -16.43 37.22 3.40
C GLU A 227 -16.77 35.79 2.99
N LEU A 228 -16.40 34.82 3.84
CA LEU A 228 -16.64 33.40 3.65
C LEU A 228 -17.63 32.88 4.70
N THR A 229 -18.41 31.87 4.30
CA THR A 229 -19.25 31.10 5.22
C THR A 229 -18.92 29.62 5.06
N TYR A 230 -19.00 28.88 6.17
CA TYR A 230 -18.55 27.49 6.25
C TYR A 230 -19.71 26.59 6.65
N GLU A 231 -19.84 25.46 5.96
CA GLU A 231 -20.76 24.39 6.28
C GLU A 231 -19.93 23.12 6.47
N VAL A 232 -20.01 22.52 7.67
CA VAL A 232 -19.22 21.34 8.04
C VAL A 232 -20.02 20.08 7.78
N LEU A 233 -19.41 19.15 7.05
CA LEU A 233 -19.91 17.81 6.76
C LEU A 233 -19.18 16.82 7.65
N ASN A 234 -19.89 16.07 8.47
CA ASN A 234 -19.30 14.93 9.18
C ASN A 234 -19.28 13.74 8.21
N LEU A 235 -18.10 13.19 7.97
CA LEU A 235 -17.87 12.17 6.96
C LEU A 235 -17.39 10.87 7.62
N LYS A 236 -17.99 9.75 7.19
CA LYS A 236 -17.46 8.42 7.43
C LYS A 236 -16.61 8.01 6.24
N GLY A 237 -15.36 7.68 6.50
CA GLY A 237 -14.37 7.29 5.52
C GLY A 237 -14.01 5.82 5.60
N VAL A 238 -13.68 5.24 4.44
CA VAL A 238 -12.99 3.96 4.32
C VAL A 238 -11.72 4.22 3.53
N ALA A 239 -10.57 3.95 4.14
CA ALA A 239 -9.27 3.98 3.51
C ALA A 239 -8.95 2.55 3.03
N GLU A 240 -8.53 2.39 1.78
CA GLU A 240 -8.31 1.10 1.15
C GLU A 240 -6.98 1.10 0.38
N ASP A 241 -6.30 -0.04 0.40
CA ASP A 241 -5.22 -0.35 -0.52
C ASP A 241 -5.78 -1.23 -1.65
N ILE A 242 -6.02 -0.63 -2.81
CA ILE A 242 -6.49 -1.34 -4.00
C ILE A 242 -5.28 -1.84 -4.79
N PRO A 243 -5.24 -3.12 -5.19
CA PRO A 243 -4.12 -3.65 -5.96
C PRO A 243 -4.01 -2.92 -7.30
N ILE A 244 -2.85 -2.28 -7.53
CA ILE A 244 -2.51 -1.71 -8.84
C ILE A 244 -2.01 -2.88 -9.68
N LEU A 245 -2.83 -3.34 -10.63
CA LEU A 245 -2.48 -4.38 -11.60
C LEU A 245 -1.70 -3.77 -12.77
#